data_AF-A0A326GDY0-F1
#
_entry.id   AF-A0A326GDY0-F1
#
_cell.length_a   1.000
_cell.length_b   1.000
_cell.length_c   1.000
_cell.angle_alpha   90.00
_cell.angle_beta   90.00
_cell.angle_gamma   90.00
#
_symmetry.space_group_name_H-M   'P 1'
#
loop_
_entity.id
_entity.type
_entity.pdbx_description
1 polymer ?
#
loop_
_entity_poly.entity_id
_entity_poly.type
_entity_poly.pdbx_seq_one_letter_code
_entity_poly.pdbx_strand_id
1 'polypeptide(L)'
;MKFRHFALPLASLLLCAATEPPPEPTSEPTSTPPPPAILEPYITDGAFDPGDFAYLKGSLITANAAEKAEYKAILEWSSACTRPAEDAIVHELARRGFTRDDASRFPAGPVLCIQPLVTPDLTDDLTFAQLTEELARVRPLYETWLMAVALAEDLPDIPPADFGRALEQRTRAEQMVRRGMGWGAGSMAHAPDVSPIGRAIIQARMGIEMMRLDRENTQWLKDRVAQHGWPRISVVGETAAHNAWLLAQHADADPVFQLDALQMMEPLVAQQEVSGRDYAYLYDRVMLALSGKQRYATQFECVDGAYAPQPVKDMAAVARYRAEAGLDTLAQNLQRMRDNYGTCD
;
A
#
# COMPACT_ATOMS: atom_id res chain seq x y z
N MET A 1 -52.03 -61.86 4.68
CA MET A 1 -52.72 -60.79 5.44
C MET A 1 -52.31 -60.89 6.91
N LYS A 2 -52.04 -59.73 7.53
CA LYS A 2 -51.68 -59.48 8.95
C LYS A 2 -50.20 -59.64 9.33
N PHE A 3 -49.46 -58.55 9.09
CA PHE A 3 -48.22 -58.18 9.78
C PHE A 3 -48.52 -57.77 11.22
N ARG A 4 -47.78 -58.31 12.19
CA ARG A 4 -47.71 -57.83 13.59
C ARG A 4 -46.48 -56.93 13.73
N HIS A 5 -46.74 -55.66 14.05
CA HIS A 5 -45.71 -54.68 14.39
C HIS A 5 -45.25 -54.87 15.84
N PHE A 6 -43.94 -54.92 16.03
CA PHE A 6 -43.27 -54.79 17.33
C PHE A 6 -43.11 -53.31 17.67
N ALA A 7 -43.43 -52.96 18.93
CA ALA A 7 -43.22 -51.65 19.52
C ALA A 7 -41.99 -51.67 20.44
N LEU A 8 -41.21 -50.59 20.44
CA LEU A 8 -40.21 -50.15 21.45
C LEU A 8 -39.53 -48.85 20.95
N PRO A 9 -38.93 -48.01 21.81
CA PRO A 9 -39.55 -47.05 22.73
C PRO A 9 -39.34 -45.57 22.30
N LEU A 10 -40.09 -44.65 22.94
CA LEU A 10 -39.98 -43.19 22.75
C LEU A 10 -38.62 -42.63 23.18
N ALA A 11 -38.01 -41.84 22.30
CA ALA A 11 -36.83 -41.04 22.56
C ALA A 11 -37.20 -39.71 23.25
N SER A 12 -36.37 -39.33 24.22
CA SER A 12 -36.43 -38.07 24.98
C SER A 12 -36.43 -36.83 24.08
N LEU A 13 -37.39 -35.93 24.30
CA LEU A 13 -37.33 -34.56 23.82
C LEU A 13 -36.26 -33.78 24.63
N LEU A 14 -35.18 -33.36 23.98
CA LEU A 14 -34.36 -32.24 24.42
C LEU A 14 -34.82 -30.99 23.66
N LEU A 15 -35.40 -30.03 24.38
CA LEU A 15 -35.59 -28.66 23.92
C LEU A 15 -34.20 -27.99 23.79
N CYS A 16 -33.76 -27.71 22.56
CA CYS A 16 -32.73 -26.69 22.34
C CYS A 16 -33.41 -25.33 22.38
N ALA A 17 -33.09 -24.54 23.41
CA ALA A 17 -33.37 -23.11 23.42
C ALA A 17 -32.53 -22.45 22.31
N ALA A 18 -33.20 -21.80 21.36
CA ALA A 18 -32.53 -20.96 20.38
C ALA A 18 -31.97 -19.73 21.11
N THR A 19 -30.66 -19.67 21.25
CA THR A 19 -29.97 -18.43 21.64
C THR A 19 -30.07 -17.46 20.47
N GLU A 20 -30.68 -16.30 20.69
CA GLU A 20 -30.69 -15.21 19.73
C GLU A 20 -29.25 -14.86 19.31
N PRO A 21 -29.02 -14.57 18.01
CA PRO A 21 -27.70 -14.11 17.58
C PRO A 21 -27.37 -12.79 18.29
N PRO A 22 -26.09 -12.56 18.66
CA PRO A 22 -25.69 -11.31 19.28
C PRO A 22 -26.02 -10.14 18.35
N PRO A 23 -26.41 -8.97 18.90
CA PRO A 23 -26.71 -7.81 18.09
C PRO A 23 -25.47 -7.43 17.25
N GLU A 24 -25.69 -7.18 15.96
CA GLU A 24 -24.66 -6.64 15.08
C GLU A 24 -24.11 -5.34 15.70
N PRO A 25 -22.79 -5.14 15.72
CA PRO A 25 -22.22 -3.88 16.17
C PRO A 25 -22.71 -2.78 15.23
N THR A 26 -23.53 -1.87 15.77
CA THR A 26 -23.95 -0.65 15.09
C THR A 26 -22.71 0.19 14.81
N SER A 27 -22.19 0.11 13.60
CA SER A 27 -21.13 0.98 13.11
C SER A 27 -21.71 2.35 12.79
N GLU A 28 -21.77 3.25 13.77
CA GLU A 28 -21.75 4.67 13.44
C GLU A 28 -20.38 4.98 12.79
N PRO A 29 -20.35 5.70 11.66
CA PRO A 29 -19.08 6.12 11.09
C PRO A 29 -18.46 7.09 12.08
N THR A 30 -17.30 6.74 12.65
CA THR A 30 -16.44 7.70 13.32
C THR A 30 -16.08 8.77 12.29
N SER A 31 -16.82 9.88 12.30
CA SER A 31 -16.60 10.98 11.36
C SER A 31 -15.15 11.44 11.52
N THR A 32 -14.40 11.41 10.43
CA THR A 32 -13.03 11.91 10.39
C THR A 32 -12.99 13.30 11.03
N PRO A 33 -12.10 13.57 12.00
CA PRO A 33 -12.02 14.89 12.61
C PRO A 33 -11.75 15.94 11.53
N PRO A 34 -12.35 17.14 11.60
CA PRO A 34 -12.15 18.16 10.59
C PRO A 34 -10.66 18.53 10.53
N PRO A 35 -10.11 18.78 9.32
CA PRO A 35 -8.72 19.21 9.17
C PRO A 35 -8.49 20.57 9.87
N PRO A 36 -7.29 20.85 10.37
CA PRO A 36 -6.93 22.16 10.88
C PRO A 36 -7.10 23.25 9.80
N ALA A 37 -7.48 24.46 10.21
CA ALA A 37 -7.77 25.57 9.28
C ALA A 37 -6.62 25.88 8.30
N ILE A 38 -5.37 25.63 8.70
CA ILE A 38 -4.19 25.81 7.83
C ILE A 38 -4.21 24.90 6.59
N LEU A 39 -4.94 23.78 6.63
CA LEU A 39 -5.10 22.87 5.50
C LEU A 39 -6.30 23.19 4.59
N GLU A 40 -7.25 24.03 5.03
CA GLU A 40 -8.45 24.36 4.24
C GLU A 40 -8.15 24.84 2.81
N PRO A 41 -7.14 25.72 2.57
CA PRO A 41 -6.82 26.16 1.21
C PRO A 41 -6.27 25.06 0.30
N TYR A 42 -5.84 23.95 0.88
CA TYR A 42 -5.19 22.83 0.19
C TYR A 42 -6.15 21.67 -0.05
N ILE A 43 -7.41 21.79 0.33
CA ILE A 43 -8.42 20.74 0.22
C ILE A 43 -9.59 21.25 -0.61
N THR A 44 -9.81 20.65 -1.78
CA THR A 44 -10.94 20.95 -2.67
C THR A 44 -11.71 19.68 -2.95
N ASP A 45 -13.03 19.68 -2.69
CA ASP A 45 -13.91 18.51 -2.88
C ASP A 45 -13.38 17.22 -2.23
N GLY A 46 -12.68 17.36 -1.10
CA GLY A 46 -12.06 16.24 -0.36
C GLY A 46 -10.72 15.76 -0.90
N ALA A 47 -10.24 16.32 -2.02
CA ALA A 47 -8.91 16.06 -2.57
C ALA A 47 -7.88 17.06 -2.03
N PHE A 48 -6.71 16.55 -1.62
CA PHE A 48 -5.59 17.37 -1.17
C PHE A 48 -4.64 17.72 -2.32
N ASP A 49 -4.34 19.00 -2.47
CA ASP A 49 -3.25 19.51 -3.29
C ASP A 49 -2.30 20.32 -2.41
N PRO A 50 -1.02 19.93 -2.25
CA PRO A 50 -0.07 20.66 -1.43
C PRO A 50 0.24 22.07 -1.94
N GLY A 51 -0.14 22.42 -3.18
CA GLY A 51 -0.10 23.78 -3.69
C GLY A 51 1.28 24.43 -3.64
N ASP A 52 1.47 25.37 -2.72
CA ASP A 52 2.71 26.10 -2.45
C ASP A 52 3.54 25.56 -1.26
N PHE A 53 3.06 24.49 -0.62
CA PHE A 53 3.62 23.90 0.60
C PHE A 53 3.70 24.85 1.80
N ALA A 54 3.00 25.98 1.84
CA ALA A 54 3.13 26.94 2.94
C ALA A 54 2.65 26.40 4.29
N TYR A 55 1.78 25.39 4.30
CA TYR A 55 1.39 24.64 5.50
C TYR A 55 2.58 23.91 6.18
N LEU A 56 3.72 23.74 5.49
CA LEU A 56 4.95 23.15 6.02
C LEU A 56 5.89 24.15 6.68
N LYS A 57 5.61 25.47 6.65
CA LYS A 57 6.52 26.47 7.25
C LYS A 57 6.91 26.13 8.68
N GLY A 58 5.97 25.62 9.47
CA GLY A 58 6.20 25.21 10.86
C GLY A 58 7.13 24.03 11.07
N SER A 59 7.44 23.25 10.03
CA SER A 59 8.41 22.15 10.08
C SER A 59 9.86 22.64 9.98
N LEU A 60 10.07 23.87 9.50
CA LEU A 60 11.41 24.43 9.28
C LEU A 60 12.01 24.94 10.58
N ILE A 61 13.35 24.86 10.71
CA ILE A 61 14.06 25.38 11.89
C ILE A 61 13.83 26.89 12.10
N THR A 62 13.61 27.61 10.99
CA THR A 62 13.40 29.07 10.93
C THR A 62 11.99 29.51 11.33
N ALA A 63 11.08 28.56 11.57
CA ALA A 63 9.69 28.84 11.88
C ALA A 63 9.52 29.62 13.20
N ASN A 64 8.59 30.57 13.20
CA ASN A 64 8.15 31.25 14.41
C ASN A 64 7.22 30.37 15.25
N ALA A 65 6.87 30.82 16.46
CA ALA A 65 6.06 30.04 17.40
C ALA A 65 4.64 29.73 16.88
N ALA A 66 4.03 30.62 16.10
CA ALA A 66 2.71 30.40 15.52
C ALA A 66 2.77 29.36 14.40
N GLU A 67 3.75 29.48 13.49
CA GLU A 67 3.97 28.50 12.40
C GLU A 67 4.22 27.09 12.98
N LYS A 68 5.06 26.98 14.02
CA LYS A 68 5.31 25.71 14.71
C LYS A 68 4.04 25.12 15.33
N ALA A 69 3.17 25.97 15.89
CA ALA A 69 1.90 25.53 16.46
C ALA A 69 0.93 25.02 15.37
N GLU A 70 0.86 25.68 14.22
CA GLU A 70 0.05 25.24 13.07
C GLU A 70 0.52 23.89 12.53
N TYR A 71 1.84 23.72 12.32
CA TYR A 71 2.38 22.44 11.86
C TYR A 71 2.18 21.32 12.88
N LYS A 72 2.37 21.62 14.18
CA LYS A 72 2.05 20.68 15.25
C LYS A 72 0.59 20.24 15.22
N ALA A 73 -0.34 21.17 14.96
CA ALA A 73 -1.76 20.83 14.84
C ALA A 73 -2.04 19.88 13.66
N ILE A 74 -1.30 20.00 12.54
CA ILE A 74 -1.37 19.05 11.42
C ILE A 74 -0.92 17.65 11.86
N LEU A 75 0.19 17.54 12.60
CA LEU A 75 0.69 16.25 13.11
C LEU A 75 -0.29 15.60 14.09
N GLU A 76 -0.81 16.38 15.05
CA GLU A 76 -1.78 15.92 16.03
C GLU A 76 -3.10 15.48 15.37
N TRP A 77 -3.60 16.28 14.41
CA TRP A 77 -4.77 15.92 13.63
C TRP A 77 -4.54 14.64 12.82
N SER A 78 -3.45 14.54 12.07
CA SER A 78 -3.14 13.36 11.26
C SER A 78 -3.14 12.08 12.10
N SER A 79 -2.49 12.11 13.27
CA SER A 79 -2.48 10.99 14.21
C SER A 79 -3.88 10.64 14.75
N ALA A 80 -4.70 11.64 15.08
CA ALA A 80 -6.08 11.40 15.52
C ALA A 80 -6.97 10.88 14.39
N CYS A 81 -6.71 11.33 13.16
CA CYS A 81 -7.44 11.02 11.94
C CYS A 81 -7.21 9.58 11.46
N THR A 82 -5.99 9.04 11.58
CA THR A 82 -5.65 7.65 11.18
C THR A 82 -5.97 6.61 12.25
N ARG A 83 -5.87 6.97 13.54
CA ARG A 83 -5.96 6.06 14.68
C ARG A 83 -7.13 5.07 14.65
N PRO A 84 -8.38 5.46 14.33
CA PRO A 84 -9.49 4.50 14.30
C PRO A 84 -9.28 3.36 13.27
N ALA A 85 -8.73 3.69 12.10
CA ALA A 85 -8.48 2.70 11.05
C ALA A 85 -7.29 1.79 11.39
N GLU A 86 -6.23 2.36 11.96
CA GLU A 86 -5.09 1.61 12.50
C GLU A 86 -5.53 0.60 13.56
N ASP A 87 -6.32 1.07 14.53
CA ASP A 87 -6.81 0.23 15.61
C ASP A 87 -7.72 -0.87 15.04
N ALA A 88 -8.59 -0.58 14.06
CA ALA A 88 -9.43 -1.59 13.40
C ALA A 88 -8.60 -2.68 12.70
N ILE A 89 -7.53 -2.31 12.00
CA ILE A 89 -6.61 -3.27 11.37
C ILE A 89 -5.92 -4.14 12.42
N VAL A 90 -5.40 -3.54 13.49
CA VAL A 90 -4.75 -4.28 14.59
C VAL A 90 -5.73 -5.30 15.20
N HIS A 91 -6.97 -4.90 15.47
CA HIS A 91 -8.00 -5.81 16.00
C HIS A 91 -8.34 -6.95 15.03
N GLU A 92 -8.46 -6.68 13.73
CA GLU A 92 -8.71 -7.71 12.72
C GLU A 92 -7.55 -8.71 12.65
N LEU A 93 -6.31 -8.23 12.60
CA LEU A 93 -5.12 -9.08 12.54
C LEU A 93 -4.96 -9.92 13.82
N ALA A 94 -5.24 -9.35 14.99
CA ALA A 94 -5.25 -10.08 16.25
C ALA A 94 -6.29 -11.21 16.25
N ARG A 95 -7.50 -10.97 15.71
CA ARG A 95 -8.52 -12.03 15.52
C ARG A 95 -8.05 -13.15 14.59
N ARG A 96 -7.13 -12.85 13.66
CA ARG A 96 -6.50 -13.82 12.75
C ARG A 96 -5.22 -14.45 13.32
N GLY A 97 -4.89 -14.19 14.58
CA GLY A 97 -3.75 -14.79 15.28
C GLY A 97 -2.41 -14.09 15.02
N PHE A 98 -2.42 -12.88 14.46
CA PHE A 98 -1.23 -12.05 14.30
C PHE A 98 -1.17 -11.01 15.42
N THR A 99 -0.20 -11.15 16.32
CA THR A 99 0.08 -10.19 17.40
C THR A 99 1.55 -9.79 17.30
N ARG A 100 1.80 -8.51 16.99
CA ARG A 100 3.13 -7.89 16.99
C ARG A 100 3.13 -6.80 18.06
N ASP A 101 4.26 -6.56 18.72
CA ASP A 101 4.42 -5.44 19.64
C ASP A 101 3.93 -4.14 18.98
N ASP A 102 2.90 -3.55 19.58
CA ASP A 102 1.97 -2.52 19.09
C ASP A 102 2.62 -1.17 18.67
N ALA A 103 3.94 -1.09 18.66
CA ALA A 103 4.69 0.12 18.34
C ALA A 103 4.77 0.40 16.83
N SER A 104 4.66 -0.62 15.98
CA SER A 104 4.68 -0.46 14.51
C SER A 104 3.24 -0.42 13.96
N ARG A 105 2.62 0.76 13.97
CA ARG A 105 1.30 0.96 13.35
C ARG A 105 1.42 1.06 11.83
N PHE A 106 0.37 0.65 11.12
CA PHE A 106 0.28 0.73 9.66
C PHE A 106 -0.23 2.10 9.24
N PRO A 107 0.27 2.70 8.14
CA PRO A 107 -0.27 3.96 7.64
C PRO A 107 -1.65 3.72 7.03
N ALA A 108 -2.69 3.75 7.86
CA ALA A 108 -4.06 3.40 7.48
C ALA A 108 -5.04 4.55 7.72
N GLY A 109 -6.20 4.47 7.08
CA GLY A 109 -7.27 5.46 7.20
C GLY A 109 -7.48 6.28 5.92
N PRO A 110 -8.27 7.37 6.01
CA PRO A 110 -8.49 8.27 4.89
C PRO A 110 -7.16 8.82 4.36
N VAL A 111 -6.97 8.78 3.04
CA VAL A 111 -5.76 9.26 2.37
C VAL A 111 -5.45 10.73 2.73
N LEU A 112 -6.50 11.54 2.88
CA LEU A 112 -6.40 12.93 3.32
C LEU A 112 -5.72 13.10 4.69
N CYS A 113 -5.85 12.14 5.61
CA CYS A 113 -5.18 12.20 6.91
C CYS A 113 -3.66 12.13 6.79
N ILE A 114 -3.14 11.53 5.71
CA ILE A 114 -1.73 11.16 5.57
C ILE A 114 -1.02 12.03 4.52
N GLN A 115 -1.71 12.43 3.45
CA GLN A 115 -1.12 13.21 2.35
C GLN A 115 -0.39 14.50 2.81
N PRO A 116 -0.86 15.27 3.80
CA PRO A 116 -0.12 16.44 4.29
C PRO A 116 1.26 16.10 4.88
N LEU A 117 1.46 14.86 5.33
CA LEU A 117 2.74 14.39 5.86
C LEU A 117 3.70 13.88 4.77
N VAL A 118 3.25 13.80 3.52
CA VAL A 118 4.12 13.50 2.38
C VAL A 118 4.77 14.80 1.93
N THR A 119 5.90 15.11 2.53
CA THR A 119 6.62 16.37 2.33
C THR A 119 7.85 16.16 1.46
N PRO A 120 8.37 17.22 0.82
CA PRO A 120 9.75 17.20 0.36
C PRO A 120 10.66 16.88 1.55
N ASP A 121 11.83 16.29 1.30
CA ASP A 121 12.86 16.19 2.32
C ASP A 121 13.36 17.62 2.63
N LEU A 122 12.86 18.16 3.75
CA LEU A 122 13.18 19.51 4.21
C LEU A 122 14.30 19.37 5.24
N THR A 123 15.55 19.46 4.79
CA THR A 123 16.71 19.52 5.68
C THR A 123 16.68 20.79 6.55
N ASP A 124 17.36 20.76 7.69
CA ASP A 124 17.35 21.87 8.66
C ASP A 124 17.84 23.22 8.07
N ASP A 125 18.63 23.20 7.01
CA ASP A 125 19.17 24.38 6.34
C ASP A 125 18.27 24.95 5.23
N LEU A 126 17.19 24.26 4.85
CA LEU A 126 16.28 24.70 3.80
C LEU A 126 15.35 25.81 4.31
N THR A 127 15.34 26.95 3.62
CA THR A 127 14.38 28.04 3.87
C THR A 127 13.13 27.89 3.00
N PHE A 128 12.00 28.41 3.48
CA PHE A 128 10.77 28.42 2.69
C PHE A 128 10.89 29.24 1.38
N ALA A 129 11.74 30.26 1.37
CA ALA A 129 12.02 31.04 0.16
C ALA A 129 12.71 30.20 -0.91
N GLN A 130 13.72 29.40 -0.54
CA GLN A 130 14.38 28.46 -1.44
C GLN A 130 13.40 27.40 -1.95
N LEU A 131 12.55 26.85 -1.07
CA LEU A 131 11.50 25.91 -1.46
C LEU A 131 10.55 26.54 -2.50
N THR A 132 10.09 27.76 -2.27
CA THR A 132 9.18 28.48 -3.19
C THR A 132 9.82 28.73 -4.55
N GLU A 133 11.10 29.13 -4.56
CA GLU A 133 11.85 29.41 -5.79
C GLU A 133 12.06 28.12 -6.62
N GLU A 134 12.45 27.02 -5.97
CA GLU A 134 12.61 25.72 -6.62
C GLU A 134 11.28 25.14 -7.07
N LEU A 135 10.21 25.31 -6.29
CA LEU A 135 8.86 24.90 -6.66
C LEU A 135 8.42 25.55 -7.98
N ALA A 136 8.65 26.85 -8.13
CA ALA A 136 8.33 27.55 -9.38
C ALA A 136 9.10 26.99 -10.58
N ARG A 137 10.36 26.57 -10.38
CA ARG A 137 11.19 25.94 -11.42
C ARG A 137 10.68 24.56 -11.84
N VAL A 138 10.36 23.69 -10.87
CA VAL A 138 10.02 22.28 -11.17
C VAL A 138 8.53 22.04 -11.40
N ARG A 139 7.66 23.00 -11.07
CA ARG A 139 6.21 22.89 -11.26
C ARG A 139 5.79 22.45 -12.66
N PRO A 140 6.25 23.10 -13.75
CA PRO A 140 5.87 22.67 -15.10
C PRO A 140 6.30 21.23 -15.42
N LEU A 141 7.38 20.75 -14.80
CA LEU A 141 7.91 19.41 -15.04
C LEU A 141 7.00 18.34 -14.43
N TYR A 142 6.70 18.44 -13.13
CA TYR A 142 5.85 17.44 -12.50
C TYR A 142 4.39 17.57 -12.91
N GLU A 143 3.86 18.77 -13.16
CA GLU A 143 2.47 18.94 -13.63
C GLU A 143 2.28 18.29 -15.00
N THR A 144 3.28 18.39 -15.89
CA THR A 144 3.24 17.68 -17.19
C THR A 144 3.24 16.15 -17.01
N TRP A 145 4.02 15.63 -16.06
CA TRP A 145 4.03 14.19 -15.77
C TRP A 145 2.71 13.73 -15.15
N LEU A 146 2.17 14.47 -14.17
CA LEU A 146 0.87 14.17 -13.55
C LEU A 146 -0.27 14.28 -14.56
N MET A 147 -0.23 15.21 -15.51
CA MET A 147 -1.16 15.25 -16.63
C MET A 147 -1.08 13.95 -17.45
N ALA A 148 0.12 13.43 -17.73
CA ALA A 148 0.28 12.16 -18.44
C ALA A 148 -0.23 10.96 -17.62
N VAL A 149 -0.07 10.98 -16.28
CA VAL A 149 -0.65 9.99 -15.37
C VAL A 149 -2.18 10.03 -15.45
N ALA A 150 -2.79 11.21 -15.33
CA ALA A 150 -4.24 11.38 -15.42
C ALA A 150 -4.79 10.91 -16.79
N LEU A 151 -4.09 11.25 -17.89
CA LEU A 151 -4.43 10.74 -19.21
C LEU A 151 -4.40 9.21 -19.30
N ALA A 152 -3.47 8.55 -18.58
CA ALA A 152 -3.39 7.10 -18.54
C ALA A 152 -4.52 6.45 -17.73
N GLU A 153 -5.06 7.15 -16.72
CA GLU A 153 -6.29 6.74 -16.00
C GLU A 153 -7.52 6.86 -16.89
N ASP A 154 -7.66 8.00 -17.58
CA ASP A 154 -8.83 8.38 -18.38
C ASP A 154 -8.92 7.69 -19.75
N LEU A 155 -7.96 6.85 -20.12
CA LEU A 155 -8.04 6.09 -21.37
C LEU A 155 -9.37 5.31 -21.40
N PRO A 156 -10.18 5.44 -22.47
CA PRO A 156 -11.56 4.98 -22.46
C PRO A 156 -11.68 3.50 -22.11
N ASP A 157 -12.71 3.19 -21.31
CA ASP A 157 -13.09 1.84 -20.92
C ASP A 157 -13.06 0.89 -22.12
N ILE A 158 -12.20 -0.11 -22.03
CA ILE A 158 -12.41 -1.34 -22.77
C ILE A 158 -13.45 -2.13 -21.95
N PRO A 159 -14.52 -2.68 -22.57
CA PRO A 159 -15.75 -3.03 -21.85
C PRO A 159 -15.53 -3.70 -20.49
N PRO A 160 -16.26 -3.30 -19.42
CA PRO A 160 -16.08 -3.76 -18.02
C PRO A 160 -16.05 -5.28 -17.82
N ALA A 161 -16.47 -6.05 -18.82
CA ALA A 161 -16.45 -7.51 -18.81
C ALA A 161 -15.04 -8.11 -18.91
N ASP A 162 -14.01 -7.35 -19.29
CA ASP A 162 -12.64 -7.85 -19.37
C ASP A 162 -11.80 -7.42 -18.16
N PHE A 163 -11.88 -8.23 -17.10
CA PHE A 163 -11.10 -8.03 -15.88
C PHE A 163 -9.59 -7.92 -16.14
N GLY A 164 -9.07 -8.67 -17.13
CA GLY A 164 -7.65 -8.64 -17.47
C GLY A 164 -7.20 -7.29 -18.02
N ARG A 165 -7.98 -6.71 -18.94
CA ARG A 165 -7.67 -5.37 -19.48
C ARG A 165 -7.83 -4.26 -18.45
N ALA A 166 -8.80 -4.36 -17.56
CA ALA A 166 -8.98 -3.39 -16.49
C ALA A 166 -7.77 -3.37 -15.52
N LEU A 167 -7.18 -4.54 -15.24
CA LEU A 167 -5.94 -4.66 -14.47
C LEU A 167 -4.78 -3.95 -15.17
N GLU A 168 -4.59 -4.20 -16.47
CA GLU A 168 -3.56 -3.53 -17.26
C GLU A 168 -3.71 -2.02 -17.30
N GLN A 169 -4.94 -1.51 -17.40
CA GLN A 169 -5.19 -0.07 -17.43
C GLN A 169 -4.82 0.59 -16.10
N ARG A 170 -5.34 0.07 -14.99
CA ARG A 170 -5.11 0.66 -13.65
C ARG A 170 -3.64 0.66 -13.26
N THR A 171 -2.93 -0.43 -13.56
CA THR A 171 -1.49 -0.53 -13.27
C THR A 171 -0.66 0.42 -14.12
N ARG A 172 -1.12 0.92 -15.29
CA ARG A 172 -0.32 1.88 -16.08
C ARG A 172 -0.10 3.20 -15.34
N ALA A 173 -1.18 3.85 -14.89
CA ALA A 173 -1.08 5.13 -14.19
C ALA A 173 -0.32 4.98 -12.86
N GLU A 174 -0.62 3.90 -12.12
CA GLU A 174 0.04 3.55 -10.88
C GLU A 174 1.56 3.30 -11.06
N GLN A 175 1.98 2.60 -12.11
CA GLN A 175 3.40 2.44 -12.42
C GLN A 175 4.04 3.74 -12.94
N MET A 176 3.29 4.60 -13.64
CA MET A 176 3.80 5.90 -14.09
C MET A 176 4.13 6.83 -12.92
N VAL A 177 3.25 6.94 -11.91
CA VAL A 177 3.55 7.77 -10.73
C VAL A 177 4.76 7.23 -9.96
N ARG A 178 4.88 5.90 -9.83
CA ARG A 178 6.04 5.26 -9.19
C ARG A 178 7.34 5.49 -9.95
N ARG A 179 7.32 5.44 -11.29
CA ARG A 179 8.49 5.83 -12.10
C ARG A 179 8.89 7.26 -11.83
N GLY A 180 7.91 8.16 -11.69
CA GLY A 180 8.13 9.57 -11.33
C GLY A 180 8.91 9.76 -10.03
N MET A 181 8.80 8.85 -9.06
CA MET A 181 9.60 8.88 -7.81
C MET A 181 11.11 8.78 -8.08
N GLY A 182 11.50 8.11 -9.17
CA GLY A 182 12.89 7.94 -9.59
C GLY A 182 13.44 9.09 -10.42
N TRP A 183 12.86 10.30 -10.38
CA TRP A 183 13.24 11.41 -11.25
C TRP A 183 14.75 11.66 -11.35
N GLY A 184 15.32 11.51 -12.56
CA GLY A 184 16.75 11.64 -12.82
C GLY A 184 17.57 10.37 -12.57
N ALA A 185 16.94 9.23 -12.28
CA ALA A 185 17.59 7.95 -12.03
C ALA A 185 16.82 6.78 -12.66
N GLY A 186 17.47 5.63 -12.82
CA GLY A 186 16.83 4.41 -13.34
C GLY A 186 16.08 4.64 -14.66
N SER A 187 14.79 4.28 -14.69
CA SER A 187 13.92 4.50 -15.86
C SER A 187 13.64 5.97 -16.20
N MET A 188 13.93 6.90 -15.28
CA MET A 188 13.79 8.34 -15.46
C MET A 188 15.16 9.03 -15.60
N ALA A 189 16.23 8.30 -15.97
CA ALA A 189 17.57 8.86 -16.15
C ALA A 189 17.65 9.96 -17.23
N HIS A 190 16.67 10.03 -18.13
CA HIS A 190 16.56 11.08 -19.16
C HIS A 190 15.56 12.19 -18.82
N ALA A 191 15.01 12.18 -17.60
CA ALA A 191 14.18 13.29 -17.13
C ALA A 191 15.03 14.57 -17.04
N PRO A 192 14.42 15.76 -17.22
CA PRO A 192 15.14 17.03 -17.08
C PRO A 192 15.88 17.13 -15.75
N ASP A 193 17.11 17.64 -15.81
CA ASP A 193 17.93 17.89 -14.63
C ASP A 193 17.22 18.87 -13.69
N VAL A 194 17.23 18.54 -12.41
CA VAL A 194 16.65 19.36 -11.34
C VAL A 194 17.62 19.43 -10.17
N SER A 195 17.50 20.50 -9.38
CA SER A 195 18.22 20.61 -8.11
C SER A 195 17.80 19.49 -7.14
N PRO A 196 18.59 19.19 -6.09
CA PRO A 196 18.16 18.25 -5.03
C PRO A 196 16.82 18.63 -4.39
N ILE A 197 16.60 19.91 -4.10
CA ILE A 197 15.32 20.43 -3.57
C ILE A 197 14.20 20.21 -4.60
N GLY A 198 14.45 20.52 -5.87
CA GLY A 198 13.52 20.29 -6.96
C GLY A 198 13.11 18.81 -7.08
N ARG A 199 14.07 17.89 -6.94
CA ARG A 199 13.80 16.44 -6.91
C ARG A 199 12.92 16.06 -5.71
N ALA A 200 13.22 16.58 -4.52
CA ALA A 200 12.43 16.33 -3.32
C ALA A 200 10.97 16.82 -3.47
N ILE A 201 10.77 17.99 -4.10
CA ILE A 201 9.43 18.50 -4.43
C ILE A 201 8.69 17.55 -5.38
N ILE A 202 9.35 17.11 -6.45
CA ILE A 202 8.77 16.16 -7.41
C ILE A 202 8.38 14.86 -6.70
N GLN A 203 9.27 14.31 -5.87
CA GLN A 203 9.01 13.10 -5.10
C GLN A 203 7.82 13.26 -4.14
N ALA A 204 7.70 14.39 -3.45
CA ALA A 204 6.55 14.68 -2.61
C ALA A 204 5.24 14.72 -3.42
N ARG A 205 5.24 15.39 -4.59
CA ARG A 205 4.07 15.43 -5.48
C ARG A 205 3.69 14.05 -6.01
N MET A 206 4.66 13.25 -6.45
CA MET A 206 4.43 11.87 -6.89
C MET A 206 3.94 10.99 -5.73
N GLY A 207 4.50 11.16 -4.52
CA GLY A 207 4.08 10.42 -3.34
C GLY A 207 2.62 10.67 -2.96
N ILE A 208 2.19 11.93 -2.98
CA ILE A 208 0.78 12.31 -2.69
C ILE A 208 -0.18 11.66 -3.69
N GLU A 209 0.18 11.65 -4.98
CA GLU A 209 -0.64 11.06 -6.03
C GLU A 209 -0.62 9.52 -5.99
N MET A 210 0.55 8.93 -5.70
CA MET A 210 0.72 7.49 -5.51
C MET A 210 -0.17 6.98 -4.38
N MET A 211 -0.27 7.70 -3.26
CA MET A 211 -1.18 7.33 -2.17
C MET A 211 -2.65 7.32 -2.59
N ARG A 212 -3.08 8.29 -3.41
CA ARG A 212 -4.45 8.34 -3.96
C ARG A 212 -4.71 7.10 -4.83
N LEU A 213 -3.82 6.87 -5.80
CA LEU A 213 -3.91 5.74 -6.73
C LEU A 213 -3.89 4.38 -6.01
N ASP A 214 -2.98 4.18 -5.05
CA ASP A 214 -2.88 2.94 -4.28
C ASP A 214 -4.18 2.66 -3.53
N ARG A 215 -4.80 3.68 -2.91
CA ARG A 215 -6.05 3.52 -2.18
C ARG A 215 -7.21 3.15 -3.11
N GLU A 216 -7.35 3.86 -4.22
CA GLU A 216 -8.42 3.61 -5.19
C GLU A 216 -8.26 2.24 -5.86
N ASN A 217 -7.03 1.85 -6.20
CA ASN A 217 -6.72 0.55 -6.77
C ASN A 217 -6.94 -0.58 -5.76
N THR A 218 -6.60 -0.37 -4.49
CA THR A 218 -6.87 -1.33 -3.41
C THR A 218 -8.38 -1.56 -3.28
N GLN A 219 -9.17 -0.49 -3.19
CA GLN A 219 -10.62 -0.63 -3.05
C GLN A 219 -11.24 -1.30 -4.29
N TRP A 220 -10.84 -0.88 -5.48
CA TRP A 220 -11.31 -1.50 -6.71
C TRP A 220 -10.94 -2.98 -6.79
N LEU A 221 -9.71 -3.36 -6.44
CA LEU A 221 -9.27 -4.75 -6.51
C LEU A 221 -10.05 -5.61 -5.52
N LYS A 222 -10.29 -5.12 -4.29
CA LYS A 222 -11.14 -5.79 -3.29
C LYS A 222 -12.51 -6.12 -3.86
N ASP A 223 -13.17 -5.15 -4.51
CA ASP A 223 -14.49 -5.35 -5.09
C ASP A 223 -14.46 -6.39 -6.21
N ARG A 224 -13.43 -6.39 -7.06
CA ARG A 224 -13.29 -7.33 -8.17
C ARG A 224 -12.98 -8.75 -7.72
N VAL A 225 -12.05 -8.93 -6.78
CA VAL A 225 -11.70 -10.28 -6.29
C VAL A 225 -12.82 -10.87 -5.43
N ALA A 226 -13.61 -10.04 -4.74
CA ALA A 226 -14.82 -10.51 -4.06
C ALA A 226 -15.87 -11.07 -5.05
N GLN A 227 -15.98 -10.50 -6.25
CA GLN A 227 -16.92 -10.93 -7.28
C GLN A 227 -16.43 -12.11 -8.13
N HIS A 228 -15.14 -12.14 -8.44
CA HIS A 228 -14.58 -13.06 -9.44
C HIS A 228 -13.57 -14.07 -8.89
N GLY A 229 -13.17 -13.93 -7.63
CA GLY A 229 -11.99 -14.59 -7.07
C GLY A 229 -10.69 -13.94 -7.58
N TRP A 230 -9.55 -14.50 -7.14
CA TRP A 230 -8.25 -14.02 -7.60
C TRP A 230 -8.04 -14.33 -9.10
N PRO A 231 -7.52 -13.38 -9.90
CA PRO A 231 -7.30 -13.57 -11.32
C PRO A 231 -6.30 -14.69 -11.59
N ARG A 232 -6.74 -15.69 -12.36
CA ARG A 232 -5.94 -16.84 -12.78
C ARG A 232 -5.26 -16.57 -14.12
N ILE A 233 -4.00 -16.99 -14.27
CA ILE A 233 -3.22 -16.86 -15.52
C ILE A 233 -3.99 -17.42 -16.72
N SER A 234 -4.63 -18.58 -16.59
CA SER A 234 -5.40 -19.20 -17.68
C SER A 234 -6.63 -18.39 -18.13
N VAL A 235 -7.09 -17.44 -17.33
CA VAL A 235 -8.28 -16.62 -17.60
C VAL A 235 -7.90 -15.23 -18.10
N VAL A 236 -6.93 -14.57 -17.46
CA VAL A 236 -6.59 -13.17 -17.74
C VAL A 236 -5.23 -12.99 -18.42
N GLY A 237 -4.44 -14.06 -18.55
CA GLY A 237 -3.05 -14.00 -19.02
C GLY A 237 -2.06 -13.60 -17.93
N GLU A 238 -0.78 -13.87 -18.17
CA GLU A 238 0.30 -13.63 -17.20
C GLU A 238 0.44 -12.15 -16.82
N THR A 239 0.36 -11.25 -17.81
CA THR A 239 0.51 -9.81 -17.59
C THR A 239 -0.56 -9.26 -16.65
N ALA A 240 -1.82 -9.59 -16.89
CA ALA A 240 -2.90 -9.10 -16.05
C ALA A 240 -2.87 -9.76 -14.65
N ALA A 241 -2.55 -11.05 -14.55
CA ALA A 241 -2.38 -11.71 -13.26
C ALA A 241 -1.26 -11.06 -12.43
N HIS A 242 -0.14 -10.71 -13.06
CA HIS A 242 0.94 -9.94 -12.45
C HIS A 242 0.50 -8.54 -12.03
N ASN A 243 -0.30 -7.85 -12.84
CA ASN A 243 -0.82 -6.53 -12.50
C ASN A 243 -1.76 -6.56 -11.28
N ALA A 244 -2.59 -7.61 -11.14
CA ALA A 244 -3.38 -7.80 -9.91
C ALA A 244 -2.49 -7.97 -8.68
N TRP A 245 -1.41 -8.73 -8.83
CA TRP A 245 -0.41 -8.84 -7.78
C TRP A 245 0.27 -7.50 -7.48
N LEU A 246 0.66 -6.69 -8.48
CA LEU A 246 1.25 -5.37 -8.25
C LEU A 246 0.32 -4.47 -7.43
N LEU A 247 -0.97 -4.43 -7.78
CA LEU A 247 -1.94 -3.63 -7.04
C LEU A 247 -2.11 -4.11 -5.59
N ALA A 248 -2.15 -5.43 -5.34
CA ALA A 248 -2.19 -5.96 -3.97
C ALA A 248 -0.87 -5.75 -3.22
N GLN A 249 0.27 -5.91 -3.89
CA GLN A 249 1.61 -5.69 -3.35
C GLN A 249 1.77 -4.27 -2.81
N HIS A 250 1.11 -3.29 -3.44
CA HIS A 250 1.14 -1.88 -3.09
C HIS A 250 0.03 -1.43 -2.13
N ALA A 251 -0.84 -2.33 -1.69
CA ALA A 251 -1.87 -2.06 -0.69
C ALA A 251 -1.29 -1.97 0.75
N ASP A 252 -0.19 -1.26 0.97
CA ASP A 252 0.54 -1.21 2.25
C ASP A 252 -0.27 -0.58 3.39
N ALA A 253 -1.24 0.26 3.05
CA ALA A 253 -2.22 0.84 3.96
C ALA A 253 -3.35 -0.12 4.36
N ASP A 254 -3.42 -1.32 3.78
CA ASP A 254 -4.42 -2.35 4.05
C ASP A 254 -3.76 -3.75 4.14
N PRO A 255 -2.98 -4.02 5.21
CA PRO A 255 -2.31 -5.31 5.40
C PRO A 255 -3.29 -6.48 5.60
N VAL A 256 -4.54 -6.20 5.98
CA VAL A 256 -5.60 -7.22 6.03
C VAL A 256 -5.91 -7.70 4.62
N PHE A 257 -6.08 -6.77 3.68
CA PHE A 257 -6.28 -7.14 2.27
C PHE A 257 -5.06 -7.83 1.66
N GLN A 258 -3.83 -7.39 1.97
CA GLN A 258 -2.64 -8.08 1.50
C GLN A 258 -2.59 -9.55 1.98
N LEU A 259 -3.03 -9.80 3.23
CA LEU A 259 -3.18 -11.15 3.77
C LEU A 259 -4.28 -11.95 3.03
N ASP A 260 -5.43 -11.33 2.74
CA ASP A 260 -6.51 -11.97 1.96
C ASP A 260 -6.04 -12.34 0.54
N ALA A 261 -5.33 -11.44 -0.13
CA ALA A 261 -4.73 -11.68 -1.44
C ALA A 261 -3.77 -12.87 -1.40
N LEU A 262 -2.88 -12.92 -0.39
CA LEU A 262 -1.95 -14.01 -0.20
C LEU A 262 -2.66 -15.37 -0.02
N GLN A 263 -3.74 -15.41 0.78
CA GLN A 263 -4.54 -16.61 1.00
C GLN A 263 -5.26 -17.08 -0.27
N MET A 264 -5.77 -16.16 -1.08
CA MET A 264 -6.38 -16.51 -2.37
C MET A 264 -5.34 -16.99 -3.39
N MET A 265 -4.13 -16.44 -3.38
CA MET A 265 -3.04 -16.85 -4.28
C MET A 265 -2.45 -18.22 -3.92
N GLU A 266 -2.34 -18.55 -2.63
CA GLU A 266 -1.66 -19.78 -2.16
C GLU A 266 -2.09 -21.07 -2.88
N PRO A 267 -3.38 -21.44 -2.98
CA PRO A 267 -3.79 -22.65 -3.68
C PRO A 267 -3.57 -22.60 -5.19
N LEU A 268 -3.41 -21.40 -5.77
CA LEU A 268 -3.20 -21.19 -7.21
C LEU A 268 -1.73 -21.37 -7.61
N VAL A 269 -0.78 -21.22 -6.67
CA VAL A 269 0.66 -21.42 -6.94
C VAL A 269 0.92 -22.86 -7.38
N ALA A 270 0.36 -23.84 -6.66
CA ALA A 270 0.52 -25.27 -6.99
C ALA A 270 -0.13 -25.64 -8.34
N GLN A 271 -1.12 -24.86 -8.77
CA GLN A 271 -1.80 -25.01 -10.07
C GLN A 271 -1.11 -24.23 -11.19
N GLN A 272 -0.03 -23.50 -10.89
CA GLN A 272 0.64 -22.58 -11.82
C GLN A 272 -0.31 -21.51 -12.40
N GLU A 273 -1.36 -21.16 -11.65
CA GLU A 273 -2.35 -20.15 -12.03
C GLU A 273 -2.01 -18.75 -11.48
N VAL A 274 -0.94 -18.66 -10.68
CA VAL A 274 -0.27 -17.42 -10.28
C VAL A 274 1.25 -17.67 -10.28
N SER A 275 2.04 -16.61 -10.45
CA SER A 275 3.50 -16.67 -10.38
C SER A 275 3.96 -17.02 -8.96
N GLY A 276 4.77 -18.08 -8.83
CA GLY A 276 5.40 -18.45 -7.55
C GLY A 276 6.33 -17.35 -7.02
N ARG A 277 6.97 -16.60 -7.92
CA ARG A 277 7.78 -15.43 -7.59
C ARG A 277 6.92 -14.33 -6.99
N ASP A 278 5.79 -14.01 -7.60
CA ASP A 278 4.89 -12.95 -7.14
C ASP A 278 4.34 -13.31 -5.75
N TYR A 279 3.90 -14.56 -5.56
CA TYR A 279 3.51 -15.06 -4.25
C TYR A 279 4.63 -14.89 -3.20
N ALA A 280 5.88 -15.23 -3.54
CA ALA A 280 7.01 -15.14 -2.60
C ALA A 280 7.31 -13.70 -2.16
N TYR A 281 7.24 -12.72 -3.08
CA TYR A 281 7.43 -11.31 -2.76
C TYR A 281 6.31 -10.78 -1.86
N LEU A 282 5.05 -11.08 -2.19
CA LEU A 282 3.91 -10.67 -1.36
C LEU A 282 3.97 -11.33 0.02
N TYR A 283 4.29 -12.63 0.07
CA TYR A 283 4.43 -13.38 1.32
C TYR A 283 5.41 -12.69 2.26
N ASP A 284 6.61 -12.36 1.78
CA ASP A 284 7.64 -11.75 2.61
C ASP A 284 7.25 -10.35 3.08
N ARG A 285 6.65 -9.52 2.20
CA ARG A 285 6.15 -8.20 2.61
C ARG A 285 5.10 -8.33 3.72
N VAL A 286 4.10 -9.19 3.52
CA VAL A 286 3.03 -9.42 4.50
C VAL A 286 3.61 -9.98 5.80
N MET A 287 4.48 -10.98 5.75
CA MET A 287 4.98 -11.61 6.97
C MET A 287 6.00 -10.76 7.73
N LEU A 288 6.74 -9.88 7.06
CA LEU A 288 7.54 -8.86 7.75
C LEU A 288 6.64 -7.85 8.47
N ALA A 289 5.58 -7.38 7.82
CA ALA A 289 4.60 -6.50 8.44
C ALA A 289 3.96 -7.17 9.67
N LEU A 290 3.46 -8.40 9.51
CA LEU A 290 2.65 -9.09 10.53
C LEU A 290 3.45 -9.83 11.61
N SER A 291 4.65 -10.34 11.30
CA SER A 291 5.44 -11.18 12.22
C SER A 291 6.89 -10.71 12.43
N GLY A 292 7.33 -9.68 11.70
CA GLY A 292 8.70 -9.19 11.73
C GLY A 292 9.72 -10.12 11.08
N LYS A 293 9.29 -11.21 10.43
CA LYS A 293 10.18 -12.17 9.75
C LYS A 293 9.63 -12.61 8.40
N GLN A 294 10.53 -12.68 7.41
CA GLN A 294 10.24 -13.20 6.07
C GLN A 294 10.71 -14.65 5.87
N ARG A 295 10.37 -15.26 4.73
CA ARG A 295 10.72 -16.64 4.35
C ARG A 295 11.67 -16.70 3.14
N TYR A 296 11.43 -15.91 2.10
CA TYR A 296 12.13 -16.02 0.82
C TYR A 296 13.32 -15.05 0.67
N ALA A 297 13.51 -14.14 1.64
CA ALA A 297 14.53 -13.10 1.62
C ALA A 297 14.40 -12.19 0.38
N THR A 298 13.18 -11.71 0.12
CA THR A 298 12.86 -10.81 -1.00
C THR A 298 12.84 -9.33 -0.58
N GLN A 299 12.66 -9.03 0.71
CA GLN A 299 12.69 -7.67 1.24
C GLN A 299 14.07 -7.38 1.87
N PHE A 300 14.58 -6.19 1.60
CA PHE A 300 15.93 -5.78 2.01
C PHE A 300 15.86 -4.47 2.80
N GLU A 301 16.94 -4.20 3.53
CA GLU A 301 17.22 -2.95 4.21
C GLU A 301 18.65 -2.51 3.88
N CYS A 302 18.95 -1.24 4.13
CA CYS A 302 20.32 -0.74 4.01
C CYS A 302 21.04 -0.88 5.36
N VAL A 303 22.16 -1.58 5.36
CA VAL A 303 23.04 -1.72 6.54
C VAL A 303 24.44 -1.34 6.11
N ASP A 304 24.98 -0.27 6.70
CA ASP A 304 26.34 0.23 6.44
C ASP A 304 26.63 0.43 4.93
N GLY A 305 25.66 0.96 4.19
CA GLY A 305 25.77 1.22 2.74
C GLY A 305 25.57 0.00 1.84
N ALA A 306 25.22 -1.16 2.41
CA ALA A 306 25.01 -2.41 1.69
C ALA A 306 23.60 -2.98 1.91
N TYR A 307 23.02 -3.56 0.84
CA TYR A 307 21.75 -4.27 0.93
C TYR A 307 21.90 -5.56 1.74
N ALA A 308 21.15 -5.65 2.83
CA ALA A 308 21.00 -6.86 3.64
C ALA A 308 19.53 -7.31 3.64
N PRO A 309 19.23 -8.61 3.62
CA PRO A 309 17.85 -9.07 3.79
C PRO A 309 17.35 -8.65 5.18
N GLN A 310 16.13 -8.11 5.25
CA GLN A 310 15.42 -7.95 6.51
C GLN A 310 15.28 -9.29 7.25
N PRO A 311 14.97 -9.32 8.56
CA PRO A 311 15.01 -10.54 9.36
C PRO A 311 14.28 -11.74 8.73
N VAL A 312 14.98 -12.87 8.63
CA VAL A 312 14.47 -14.09 7.99
C VAL A 312 14.21 -15.16 9.06
N LYS A 313 13.11 -15.91 8.92
CA LYS A 313 12.73 -16.96 9.88
C LYS A 313 13.74 -18.09 9.95
N ASP A 314 14.19 -18.58 8.80
CA ASP A 314 15.17 -19.67 8.67
C ASP A 314 16.06 -19.43 7.45
N MET A 315 17.25 -18.88 7.70
CA MET A 315 18.23 -18.59 6.64
C MET A 315 18.72 -19.85 5.91
N ALA A 316 18.77 -21.00 6.57
CA ALA A 316 19.26 -22.24 5.95
C ALA A 316 18.27 -22.78 4.89
N ALA A 317 16.98 -22.51 5.06
CA ALA A 317 15.94 -22.95 4.14
C ALA A 317 15.72 -22.01 2.93
N VAL A 318 16.26 -20.78 2.96
CA VAL A 318 16.02 -19.76 1.92
C VAL A 318 16.36 -20.26 0.52
N ALA A 319 17.49 -20.95 0.33
CA ALA A 319 17.89 -21.44 -0.98
C ALA A 319 16.85 -22.39 -1.59
N ARG A 320 16.30 -23.29 -0.77
CA ARG A 320 15.24 -24.22 -1.19
C ARG A 320 13.95 -23.46 -1.52
N TYR A 321 13.50 -22.56 -0.64
CA TYR A 321 12.28 -21.78 -0.87
C TYR A 321 12.36 -20.91 -2.13
N ARG A 322 13.52 -20.30 -2.40
CA ARG A 322 13.72 -19.50 -3.61
C ARG A 322 13.67 -20.36 -4.86
N ALA A 323 14.30 -21.53 -4.85
CA ALA A 323 14.24 -22.47 -5.97
C ALA A 323 12.80 -22.96 -6.24
N GLU A 324 12.07 -23.35 -5.19
CA GLU A 324 10.65 -23.77 -5.29
C GLU A 324 9.75 -22.66 -5.86
N ALA A 325 10.04 -21.39 -5.56
CA ALA A 325 9.29 -20.23 -6.03
C ALA A 325 9.76 -19.68 -7.40
N GLY A 326 10.78 -20.28 -8.03
CA GLY A 326 11.35 -19.77 -9.28
C GLY A 326 12.10 -18.45 -9.14
N LEU A 327 12.61 -18.14 -7.94
CA LEU A 327 13.46 -16.97 -7.68
C LEU A 327 14.93 -17.30 -7.97
N ASP A 328 15.70 -16.30 -8.41
CA ASP A 328 17.16 -16.40 -8.46
C ASP A 328 17.73 -16.71 -7.07
N THR A 329 18.97 -17.19 -6.98
CA THR A 329 19.64 -17.31 -5.68
C THR A 329 19.73 -15.94 -4.98
N LEU A 330 19.81 -15.95 -3.65
CA LEU A 330 19.94 -14.71 -2.88
C LEU A 330 21.17 -13.90 -3.31
N ALA A 331 22.28 -14.59 -3.59
CA ALA A 331 23.53 -13.98 -4.06
C ALA A 331 23.36 -13.29 -5.44
N GLN A 332 22.68 -13.95 -6.38
CA GLN A 332 22.37 -13.35 -7.70
C GLN A 332 21.46 -12.13 -7.55
N ASN A 333 20.45 -12.19 -6.68
CA ASN A 333 19.57 -11.04 -6.44
C ASN A 333 20.33 -9.85 -5.85
N LEU A 334 21.17 -10.08 -4.84
CA LEU A 334 22.03 -9.05 -4.25
C LEU A 334 22.99 -8.43 -5.28
N GLN A 335 23.55 -9.25 -6.18
CA GLN A 335 24.39 -8.73 -7.26
C GLN A 335 23.57 -7.83 -8.19
N ARG A 336 22.40 -8.27 -8.64
CA ARG A 336 21.52 -7.45 -9.48
C ARG A 336 21.11 -6.13 -8.81
N MET A 337 20.83 -6.15 -7.50
CA MET A 337 20.52 -4.93 -6.76
C MET A 337 21.69 -3.94 -6.77
N ARG A 338 22.93 -4.43 -6.55
CA ARG A 338 24.14 -3.59 -6.66
C ARG A 338 24.33 -3.05 -8.08
N ASP A 339 24.10 -3.88 -9.09
CA ASP A 339 24.28 -3.47 -10.49
C ASP A 339 23.26 -2.38 -10.90
N ASN A 340 22.01 -2.49 -10.41
CA ASN A 340 20.93 -1.59 -10.78
C ASN A 340 20.92 -0.29 -9.96
N TYR A 341 21.30 -0.35 -8.69
CA TYR A 341 21.08 0.74 -7.73
C TYR A 341 22.37 1.22 -7.04
N GLY A 342 23.50 0.55 -7.22
CA GLY A 342 24.75 0.91 -6.54
C GLY A 342 24.74 0.54 -5.05
N THR A 343 25.37 1.37 -4.22
CA THR A 343 25.23 1.36 -2.76
C THR A 343 23.87 1.91 -2.36
N CYS A 344 23.39 1.54 -1.18
CA CYS A 344 22.23 2.19 -0.57
C CYS A 344 22.71 3.24 0.44
N ASP A 345 21.87 4.24 0.71
CA ASP A 345 22.14 5.31 1.68
C ASP A 345 21.22 5.17 2.90
#